data_AF-A0A7C2JUE6-F1
#
_entry.id   AF-A0A7C2JUE6-F1
#
_cell.length_a   1.000
_cell.length_b   1.000
_cell.length_c   1.000
_cell.angle_alpha   90.00
_cell.angle_beta   90.00
_cell.angle_gamma   90.00
#
_symmetry.space_group_name_H-M   'P 1'
#
loop_
_entity.id
_entity.type
_entity.pdbx_description
1 polymer ?
#
loop_
_entity_poly.entity_id
_entity_poly.type
_entity_poly.pdbx_seq_one_letter_code
_entity_poly.pdbx_strand_id
1 'polypeptide(L)'
;METKMNAIQLAAALIGVVCAGAVGAQQASDGGNNLPRPRTQSASCADVAWEQDLLERYPRIGDACQEVVMSEGRRWARFEAELVRAYADGRVTLDFKDRRGSSIEQITLMPARSQRVSIDGRSVQFKDLDRAQELNLYLPEGMFAMATEPGAPLEELAEIVLEPVERRADISPEPAQTASEPLLAQADRTPGRTPAVLPDTAGPLPLFALAGLLSLLGGLAFTIRRRFLARA
;
A
#
# COMPACT_ATOMS: atom_id res chain seq x y z
N MET A 1 -16.72 -49.51 17.23
CA MET A 1 -17.70 -49.01 18.23
C MET A 1 -18.53 -47.96 17.53
N GLU A 2 -19.63 -48.42 16.94
CA GLU A 2 -20.68 -47.59 16.34
C GLU A 2 -21.66 -47.15 17.42
N THR A 3 -22.05 -45.88 17.41
CA THR A 3 -23.27 -45.44 18.10
C THR A 3 -24.12 -44.62 17.15
N LYS A 4 -25.19 -45.30 16.75
CA LYS A 4 -26.33 -44.91 15.93
C LYS A 4 -27.00 -43.60 16.36
N MET A 5 -27.15 -42.70 15.39
CA MET A 5 -28.42 -42.17 14.89
C MET A 5 -29.58 -42.07 15.89
N ASN A 6 -29.98 -40.85 16.23
CA ASN A 6 -31.26 -40.56 16.88
C ASN A 6 -32.06 -39.58 16.03
N ALA A 7 -33.19 -40.07 15.51
CA ALA A 7 -34.17 -39.36 14.71
C ALA A 7 -35.41 -39.11 15.58
N ILE A 8 -35.78 -37.84 15.80
CA ILE A 8 -37.05 -37.44 16.43
C ILE A 8 -37.45 -36.13 15.72
N GLN A 9 -38.27 -36.23 14.67
CA GLN A 9 -39.73 -35.98 14.67
C GLN A 9 -40.11 -34.49 14.61
N LEU A 10 -40.44 -34.05 13.38
CA LEU A 10 -41.63 -33.30 12.99
C LEU A 10 -42.44 -32.57 14.10
N ALA A 11 -42.53 -31.24 13.97
CA ALA A 11 -43.77 -30.51 14.20
C ALA A 11 -43.78 -29.22 13.37
N ALA A 12 -44.55 -29.24 12.29
CA ALA A 12 -44.94 -28.07 11.53
C ALA A 12 -46.02 -27.31 12.32
N ALA A 13 -45.83 -26.01 12.52
CA ALA A 13 -46.88 -25.11 12.99
C ALA A 13 -46.87 -23.83 12.14
N LEU A 14 -47.72 -23.84 11.12
CA LEU A 14 -48.15 -22.66 10.37
C LEU A 14 -49.04 -21.81 11.28
N ILE A 15 -48.60 -20.60 11.63
CA ILE A 15 -49.48 -19.58 12.21
C ILE A 15 -49.37 -18.35 11.31
N GLY A 16 -50.36 -18.21 10.42
CA GLY A 16 -50.65 -16.95 9.76
C GLY A 16 -51.42 -16.05 10.70
N VAL A 17 -50.90 -14.84 10.95
CA VAL A 17 -51.65 -13.74 11.55
C VAL A 17 -51.65 -12.59 10.55
N VAL A 18 -52.84 -12.36 9.99
CA VAL A 18 -53.20 -11.16 9.25
C VAL A 18 -53.79 -10.18 10.24
N CYS A 19 -53.14 -9.05 10.48
CA CYS A 19 -53.74 -7.88 11.13
C CYS A 19 -53.58 -6.67 10.20
N ALA A 20 -54.69 -6.31 9.57
CA ALA A 20 -54.88 -5.01 8.95
C ALA A 20 -55.33 -4.02 10.04
N GLY A 21 -54.59 -2.92 10.20
CA GLY A 21 -54.93 -1.84 11.13
C GLY A 21 -54.14 -0.59 10.79
N ALA A 22 -54.76 0.30 10.02
CA ALA A 22 -54.21 1.59 9.65
C ALA A 22 -54.34 2.59 10.82
N VAL A 23 -53.22 3.14 11.27
CA VAL A 23 -53.16 4.45 11.93
C VAL A 23 -52.09 5.25 11.18
N GLY A 24 -52.53 6.31 10.50
CA GLY A 24 -51.65 7.20 9.77
C GLY A 24 -50.84 8.06 10.73
N ALA A 25 -49.52 8.00 10.60
CA ALA A 25 -48.62 9.08 10.98
C ALA A 25 -47.94 9.56 9.69
N GLN A 26 -48.17 10.83 9.39
CA GLN A 26 -47.65 11.55 8.23
C GLN A 26 -46.12 11.62 8.32
N GLN A 27 -45.42 11.10 7.32
CA GLN A 27 -44.06 11.53 7.01
C GLN A 27 -43.99 11.89 5.54
N ALA A 28 -43.66 13.17 5.32
CA ALA A 28 -43.52 13.80 4.04
C ALA A 28 -42.61 12.96 3.13
N SER A 29 -43.14 12.63 1.97
CA SER A 29 -42.41 11.95 0.91
C SER A 29 -41.49 12.95 0.23
N ASP A 30 -40.21 12.96 0.60
CA ASP A 30 -39.17 13.42 -0.30
C ASP A 30 -39.00 12.37 -1.40
N GLY A 31 -39.33 12.78 -2.62
CA GLY A 31 -39.32 11.92 -3.80
C GLY A 31 -37.91 11.46 -4.16
N GLY A 32 -37.75 10.14 -4.27
CA GLY A 32 -36.60 9.50 -4.90
C GLY A 32 -36.07 8.30 -4.12
N ASN A 33 -36.67 7.12 -4.33
CA ASN A 33 -36.12 5.77 -4.08
C ASN A 33 -35.01 5.59 -3.02
N ASN A 34 -35.17 6.16 -1.82
CA ASN A 34 -34.25 5.96 -0.70
C ASN A 34 -34.97 5.18 0.39
N LEU A 35 -34.90 3.84 0.32
CA LEU A 35 -35.03 3.06 1.54
C LEU A 35 -33.93 3.51 2.52
N PRO A 36 -34.21 3.67 3.82
CA PRO A 36 -33.17 3.84 4.82
C PRO A 36 -32.23 2.64 4.75
N ARG A 37 -31.06 2.79 4.12
CA ARG A 37 -30.01 1.79 4.25
C ARG A 37 -29.65 1.76 5.73
N PRO A 38 -29.65 0.59 6.40
CA PRO A 38 -28.98 0.47 7.68
C PRO A 38 -27.56 1.00 7.46
N ARG A 39 -27.19 2.08 8.13
CA ARG A 39 -25.78 2.47 8.21
C ARG A 39 -25.14 1.44 9.12
N THR A 40 -24.86 0.25 8.61
CA THR A 40 -23.73 -0.52 9.12
C THR A 40 -22.56 0.40 8.86
N GLN A 41 -22.15 1.18 9.86
CA GLN A 41 -20.93 1.97 9.82
C GLN A 41 -19.80 0.96 9.78
N SER A 42 -19.55 0.39 8.60
CA SER A 42 -18.29 -0.25 8.31
C SER A 42 -17.25 0.83 8.57
N ALA A 43 -16.41 0.62 9.59
CA ALA A 43 -15.30 1.52 9.84
C ALA A 43 -14.54 1.71 8.53
N SER A 44 -14.23 2.96 8.16
CA SER A 44 -13.45 3.22 6.96
C SER A 44 -11.96 3.29 7.31
N CYS A 45 -11.10 3.04 6.33
CA CYS A 45 -9.65 3.19 6.51
C CYS A 45 -9.25 4.61 6.97
N ALA A 46 -10.07 5.63 6.67
CA ALA A 46 -9.85 7.00 7.12
C ALA A 46 -10.15 7.19 8.62
N ASP A 47 -10.93 6.30 9.23
CA ASP A 47 -11.33 6.40 10.65
C ASP A 47 -10.40 5.63 11.59
N VAL A 48 -9.41 4.90 11.05
CA VAL A 48 -8.44 4.15 11.84
C VAL A 48 -7.55 5.15 12.58
N ALA A 49 -7.44 4.98 13.90
CA ALA A 49 -6.49 5.75 14.70
C ALA A 49 -5.09 5.17 14.48
N TRP A 50 -4.36 5.71 13.51
CA TRP A 50 -2.99 5.28 13.20
C TRP A 50 -2.02 5.71 14.31
N GLU A 51 -1.04 4.85 14.59
CA GLU A 51 0.09 5.19 15.46
C GLU A 51 0.98 6.25 14.74
N GLN A 52 1.54 7.20 15.49
CA GLN A 52 2.23 8.35 14.89
C GLN A 52 3.59 7.96 14.29
N ASP A 53 4.40 7.16 14.99
CA ASP A 53 5.68 6.68 14.49
C ASP A 53 5.49 5.85 13.20
N LEU A 54 4.37 5.14 13.06
CA LEU A 54 3.94 4.43 11.85
C LEU A 54 3.71 5.39 10.70
N LEU A 55 2.98 6.48 10.91
CA LEU A 55 2.74 7.48 9.87
C LEU A 55 4.00 8.27 9.52
N GLU A 56 4.87 8.53 10.48
CA GLU A 56 6.16 9.18 10.22
C GLU A 56 7.07 8.31 9.35
N ARG A 57 7.08 7.00 9.60
CA ARG A 57 7.90 6.05 8.84
C ARG A 57 7.29 5.65 7.51
N TYR A 58 5.97 5.43 7.49
CA TYR A 58 5.22 4.94 6.34
C TYR A 58 4.02 5.87 6.07
N PRO A 59 4.25 7.09 5.54
CA PRO A 59 3.19 8.10 5.37
C PRO A 59 2.04 7.65 4.45
N ARG A 60 2.30 6.64 3.61
CA ARG A 60 1.36 6.09 2.64
C ARG A 60 0.68 4.81 3.09
N ILE A 61 0.89 4.36 4.33
CA ILE A 61 0.31 3.11 4.82
C ILE A 61 -1.22 3.10 4.71
N GLY A 62 -1.87 4.25 4.93
CA GLY A 62 -3.33 4.39 4.76
C GLY A 62 -3.82 4.08 3.34
N ASP A 63 -3.00 4.32 2.30
CA ASP A 63 -3.35 4.01 0.90
C ASP A 63 -3.41 2.48 0.66
N ALA A 64 -2.66 1.71 1.44
CA ALA A 64 -2.60 0.24 1.36
C ALA A 64 -3.73 -0.46 2.15
N CYS A 65 -4.49 0.29 2.95
CA CYS A 65 -5.62 -0.25 3.70
C CYS A 65 -6.74 -0.68 2.74
N GLN A 66 -7.10 -1.97 2.81
CA GLN A 66 -8.10 -2.59 1.95
C GLN A 66 -9.50 -2.46 2.56
N GLU A 67 -9.60 -2.69 3.86
CA GLU A 67 -10.83 -2.59 4.65
C GLU A 67 -10.50 -2.46 6.14
N VAL A 68 -11.52 -2.19 6.95
CA VAL A 68 -11.40 -2.20 8.42
C VAL A 68 -12.40 -3.18 8.99
N VAL A 69 -11.92 -4.07 9.86
CA VAL A 69 -12.74 -5.04 10.58
C VAL A 69 -12.80 -4.68 12.06
N MET A 70 -13.93 -4.94 12.68
CA MET A 70 -14.10 -4.82 14.13
C MET A 70 -13.82 -6.18 14.77
N SER A 71 -12.88 -6.23 15.71
CA SER A 71 -12.63 -7.42 16.53
C SER A 71 -12.40 -6.99 17.97
N GLU A 72 -13.11 -7.62 18.90
CA GLU A 72 -13.05 -7.31 20.34
C GLU A 72 -13.27 -5.83 20.68
N GLY A 73 -14.12 -5.14 19.92
CA GLY A 73 -14.40 -3.72 20.10
C GLY A 73 -13.29 -2.77 19.61
N ARG A 74 -12.24 -3.29 18.99
CA ARG A 74 -11.15 -2.52 18.37
C ARG A 74 -11.23 -2.58 16.84
N ARG A 75 -10.80 -1.52 16.16
CA ARG A 75 -10.62 -1.52 14.70
C ARG A 75 -9.29 -2.16 14.30
N TRP A 76 -9.33 -2.95 13.24
CA TRP A 76 -8.17 -3.56 12.60
C TRP A 76 -8.20 -3.24 11.11
N ALA A 77 -7.18 -2.54 10.63
CA ALA A 77 -7.00 -2.28 9.20
C ALA A 77 -6.45 -3.54 8.53
N ARG A 78 -7.12 -4.06 7.51
CA ARG A 78 -6.63 -5.18 6.70
C ARG A 78 -5.78 -4.65 5.55
N PHE A 79 -4.68 -5.34 5.32
CA PHE A 79 -3.73 -5.12 4.24
C PHE A 79 -3.57 -6.39 3.41
N GLU A 80 -3.30 -6.19 2.12
CA GLU A 80 -2.83 -7.22 1.22
C GLU A 80 -1.35 -6.95 0.95
N ALA A 81 -0.52 -7.98 1.18
CA ALA A 81 0.91 -7.88 0.97
C ALA A 81 1.46 -9.15 0.32
N GLU A 82 2.50 -8.99 -0.47
CA GLU A 82 3.16 -10.07 -1.20
C GLU A 82 4.52 -10.38 -0.56
N LEU A 83 4.84 -11.66 -0.35
CA LEU A 83 6.16 -12.03 0.17
C LEU A 83 7.27 -11.78 -0.84
N VAL A 84 8.13 -10.80 -0.54
CA VAL A 84 9.34 -10.51 -1.33
C VAL A 84 10.48 -11.43 -0.91
N ARG A 85 10.70 -11.57 0.41
CA ARG A 85 11.85 -12.29 0.95
C ARG A 85 11.60 -12.80 2.36
N ALA A 86 11.96 -14.05 2.62
CA ALA A 86 12.17 -14.57 3.96
C ALA A 86 13.68 -14.64 4.26
N TYR A 87 14.08 -14.24 5.46
CA TYR A 87 15.47 -14.27 5.92
C TYR A 87 15.71 -15.45 6.86
N ALA A 88 16.96 -15.88 6.96
CA ALA A 88 17.35 -16.99 7.85
C ALA A 88 17.17 -16.65 9.34
N ASP A 89 17.17 -15.36 9.70
CA ASP A 89 16.94 -14.88 11.06
C ASP A 89 15.45 -14.80 11.45
N GLY A 90 14.54 -15.19 10.53
CA GLY A 90 13.10 -15.20 10.75
C GLY A 90 12.36 -13.95 10.28
N ARG A 91 13.07 -12.88 9.88
CA ARG A 91 12.43 -11.71 9.28
C ARG A 91 11.79 -12.04 7.94
N VAL A 92 10.78 -11.28 7.58
CA VAL A 92 10.16 -11.31 6.25
C VAL A 92 9.99 -9.90 5.71
N THR A 93 10.37 -9.65 4.45
CA THR A 93 10.05 -8.41 3.74
C THR A 93 8.84 -8.66 2.86
N LEU A 94 7.85 -7.78 3.00
CA LEU A 94 6.56 -7.85 2.33
C LEU A 94 6.32 -6.59 1.52
N ASP A 95 5.78 -6.74 0.32
CA ASP A 95 5.38 -5.64 -0.55
C ASP A 95 3.87 -5.36 -0.40
N PHE A 96 3.54 -4.25 0.25
CA PHE A 96 2.17 -3.85 0.53
C PHE A 96 1.52 -3.23 -0.70
N LYS A 97 0.28 -3.65 -0.99
CA LYS A 97 -0.45 -3.23 -2.18
C LYS A 97 -1.58 -2.25 -1.82
N ASP A 98 -1.85 -1.30 -2.72
CA ASP A 98 -3.07 -0.52 -2.68
C ASP A 98 -4.29 -1.32 -3.15
N ARG A 99 -5.46 -0.68 -3.12
CA ARG A 99 -6.74 -1.27 -3.57
C ARG A 99 -6.79 -1.59 -5.07
N ARG A 100 -5.78 -1.17 -5.83
CA ARG A 100 -5.62 -1.45 -7.27
C ARG A 100 -4.56 -2.54 -7.51
N GLY A 101 -4.00 -3.13 -6.46
CA GLY A 101 -2.93 -4.13 -6.52
C GLY A 101 -1.55 -3.53 -6.83
N SER A 102 -1.39 -2.21 -6.78
CA SER A 102 -0.10 -1.55 -7.04
C SER A 102 0.76 -1.56 -5.78
N SER A 103 2.06 -1.85 -5.94
CA SER A 103 3.05 -1.74 -4.86
C SER A 103 3.11 -0.32 -4.32
N ILE A 104 3.06 -0.19 -3.00
CA ILE A 104 3.16 1.09 -2.29
C ILE A 104 4.46 1.17 -1.51
N GLU A 105 4.74 0.16 -0.69
CA GLU A 105 5.89 0.17 0.20
C GLU A 105 6.28 -1.26 0.59
N GLN A 106 7.59 -1.47 0.82
CA GLN A 106 8.07 -2.72 1.39
C GLN A 106 8.31 -2.54 2.89
N ILE A 107 7.74 -3.44 3.69
CA ILE A 107 7.90 -3.42 5.14
C ILE A 107 8.48 -4.76 5.57
N THR A 108 9.50 -4.69 6.42
CA THR A 108 10.09 -5.88 7.03
C THR A 108 9.42 -6.14 8.37
N LEU A 109 8.91 -7.35 8.55
CA LEU A 109 8.30 -7.81 9.79
C LEU A 109 9.19 -8.85 10.46
N MET A 110 9.12 -8.93 11.79
CA MET A 110 9.59 -10.04 12.61
C MET A 110 8.35 -10.75 13.16
N PRO A 111 7.91 -11.85 12.52
CA PRO A 111 6.81 -12.65 13.03
C PRO A 111 7.12 -13.22 14.40
N ALA A 112 6.11 -13.34 15.25
CA ALA A 112 6.26 -14.09 16.49
C ALA A 112 6.56 -15.58 16.18
N ARG A 113 7.30 -16.25 17.06
CA ARG A 113 7.79 -17.63 16.80
C ARG A 113 6.67 -18.63 16.54
N SER A 114 5.50 -18.44 17.15
CA SER A 114 4.30 -19.26 16.98
C SER A 114 3.38 -18.78 15.86
N GLN A 115 3.62 -17.60 15.29
CA GLN A 115 2.71 -16.97 14.34
C GLN A 115 2.66 -17.76 13.04
N ARG A 116 1.45 -17.98 12.55
CA ARG A 116 1.18 -18.71 11.31
C ARG A 116 0.26 -17.88 10.42
N VAL A 117 0.43 -18.04 9.12
CA VAL A 117 -0.46 -17.44 8.12
C VAL A 117 -1.43 -18.51 7.62
N SER A 118 -2.69 -18.15 7.47
CA SER A 118 -3.68 -18.98 6.80
C SER A 118 -3.70 -18.67 5.30
N ILE A 119 -3.38 -19.65 4.47
CA ILE A 119 -3.35 -19.52 3.01
C ILE A 119 -4.09 -20.70 2.40
N ASP A 120 -5.15 -20.41 1.65
CA ASP A 120 -6.07 -21.42 1.10
C ASP A 120 -6.61 -22.38 2.19
N GLY A 121 -6.86 -21.86 3.39
CA GLY A 121 -7.32 -22.64 4.55
C GLY A 121 -6.25 -23.53 5.19
N ARG A 122 -4.98 -23.40 4.78
CA ARG A 122 -3.84 -24.11 5.39
C ARG A 122 -3.03 -23.17 6.26
N SER A 123 -2.66 -23.63 7.45
CA SER A 123 -1.83 -22.88 8.38
C SER A 123 -0.33 -23.12 8.11
N VAL A 124 0.36 -22.12 7.58
CA VAL A 124 1.77 -22.18 7.14
C VAL A 124 2.64 -21.27 8.01
N GLN A 125 3.90 -21.66 8.27
CA GLN A 125 4.86 -20.76 8.94
C GLN A 125 5.43 -19.77 7.94
N PHE A 126 5.74 -18.56 8.39
CA PHE A 126 6.34 -17.53 7.53
C PHE A 126 7.60 -17.98 6.78
N LYS A 127 8.44 -18.83 7.39
CA LYS A 127 9.66 -19.36 6.77
C LYS A 127 9.40 -20.36 5.62
N ASP A 128 8.22 -20.98 5.62
CA ASP A 128 7.83 -22.02 4.67
C ASP A 128 6.98 -21.43 3.52
N LEU A 129 6.80 -20.11 3.50
CA LEU A 129 6.09 -19.40 2.45
C LEU A 129 6.95 -19.29 1.19
N ASP A 130 6.30 -19.44 0.04
CA ASP A 130 6.94 -19.21 -1.24
C ASP A 130 6.98 -17.72 -1.55
N ARG A 131 7.99 -17.30 -2.33
CA ARG A 131 8.04 -15.92 -2.84
C ARG A 131 6.82 -15.63 -3.70
N ALA A 132 6.43 -14.37 -3.74
CA ALA A 132 5.25 -13.88 -4.44
C ALA A 132 3.91 -14.40 -3.88
N GLN A 133 3.91 -15.03 -2.71
CA GLN A 133 2.69 -15.46 -2.05
C GLN A 133 1.99 -14.27 -1.39
N GLU A 134 0.70 -14.11 -1.67
CA GLU A 134 -0.15 -13.05 -1.10
C GLU A 134 -0.62 -13.43 0.31
N LEU A 135 -0.60 -12.46 1.21
CA LEU A 135 -0.96 -12.59 2.61
C LEU A 135 -1.95 -11.49 3.00
N ASN A 136 -2.90 -11.84 3.87
CA ASN A 136 -3.71 -10.87 4.57
C ASN A 136 -3.08 -10.57 5.93
N LEU A 137 -2.88 -9.29 6.21
CA LEU A 137 -2.33 -8.81 7.47
C LEU A 137 -3.27 -7.77 8.09
N TYR A 138 -3.27 -7.70 9.41
CA TYR A 138 -4.17 -6.83 10.16
C TYR A 138 -3.37 -5.96 11.12
N LEU A 139 -3.49 -4.64 10.98
CA LEU A 139 -2.92 -3.68 11.91
C LEU A 139 -4.01 -3.17 12.85
N PRO A 140 -3.93 -3.46 14.15
CA PRO A 140 -4.85 -2.91 15.14
C PRO A 140 -4.58 -1.41 15.32
N GLU A 141 -5.66 -0.63 15.47
CA GLU A 141 -5.53 0.81 15.69
C GLU A 141 -4.64 1.12 16.91
N GLY A 142 -3.81 2.16 16.77
CA GLY A 142 -2.89 2.64 17.80
C GLY A 142 -1.66 1.77 18.03
N MET A 143 -1.34 0.80 17.16
CA MET A 143 -0.17 -0.07 17.33
C MET A 143 0.79 -0.06 16.13
N PHE A 144 2.06 -0.32 16.43
CA PHE A 144 3.14 -0.50 15.45
C PHE A 144 3.48 -2.00 15.28
N ALA A 145 2.46 -2.82 15.03
CA ALA A 145 2.61 -4.28 14.87
C ALA A 145 1.45 -4.84 14.03
N MET A 146 1.63 -6.04 13.46
CA MET A 146 0.64 -6.66 12.57
C MET A 146 0.33 -8.10 12.95
N ALA A 147 -0.91 -8.53 12.73
CA ALA A 147 -1.35 -9.92 12.91
C ALA A 147 -1.72 -10.56 11.57
N THR A 148 -1.83 -11.89 11.55
CA THR A 148 -2.39 -12.64 10.41
C THR A 148 -3.91 -12.78 10.50
N GLU A 149 -4.49 -12.50 11.67
CA GLU A 149 -5.92 -12.54 11.95
C GLU A 149 -6.34 -11.38 12.88
N PRO A 150 -7.54 -10.83 12.75
CA PRO A 150 -8.01 -9.75 13.61
C PRO A 150 -8.38 -10.28 15.00
N GLY A 151 -7.95 -9.57 16.06
CA GLY A 151 -8.16 -10.00 17.45
C GLY A 151 -7.10 -10.98 17.96
N ALA A 152 -6.01 -11.16 17.21
CA ALA A 152 -4.87 -11.94 17.68
C ALA A 152 -4.32 -11.38 19.01
N PRO A 153 -3.91 -12.25 19.96
CA PRO A 153 -3.30 -11.81 21.20
C PRO A 153 -1.93 -11.15 20.94
N LEU A 154 -1.44 -10.35 21.90
CA LEU A 154 -0.22 -9.55 21.72
C LEU A 154 1.00 -10.41 21.40
N GLU A 155 1.08 -11.62 21.93
CA GLU A 155 2.17 -12.58 21.73
C GLU A 155 2.21 -13.15 20.31
N GLU A 156 1.15 -12.97 19.53
CA GLU A 156 1.02 -13.41 18.14
C GLU A 156 1.12 -12.24 17.14
N LEU A 157 1.55 -11.06 17.58
CA LEU A 157 1.82 -9.94 16.70
C LEU A 157 3.23 -10.01 16.11
N ALA A 158 3.32 -9.72 14.82
CA ALA A 158 4.56 -9.47 14.11
C ALA A 158 5.00 -8.03 14.37
N GLU A 159 6.21 -7.86 14.85
CA GLU A 159 6.81 -6.54 15.04
C GLU A 159 7.27 -6.00 13.70
N ILE A 160 7.02 -4.72 13.43
CA ILE A 160 7.58 -4.05 12.26
C ILE A 160 9.03 -3.70 12.58
N VAL A 161 9.97 -4.27 11.81
CA VAL A 161 11.39 -4.05 11.99
C VAL A 161 11.75 -2.67 11.46
N LEU A 162 12.08 -1.78 12.39
CA LEU A 162 12.68 -0.49 12.07
C LEU A 162 14.10 -0.73 11.57
N GLU A 163 14.27 -0.83 10.25
CA GLU A 163 15.61 -0.73 9.71
C GLU A 163 16.16 0.66 10.06
N PRO A 164 17.36 0.74 10.66
CA PRO A 164 18.04 2.00 10.82
C PRO A 164 18.07 2.65 9.44
N VAL A 165 17.54 3.87 9.33
CA VAL A 165 17.80 4.68 8.14
C VAL A 165 19.30 4.93 8.20
N GLU A 166 20.09 4.05 7.58
CA GLU A 166 21.50 4.26 7.30
C GLU A 166 21.52 5.62 6.60
N ARG A 167 21.82 6.65 7.40
CA ARG A 167 21.81 8.05 7.00
C ARG A 167 22.92 8.16 5.99
N ARG A 168 22.61 7.91 4.71
CA ARG A 168 23.49 7.99 3.53
C ARG A 168 24.89 8.46 3.91
N ALA A 169 25.68 7.57 4.51
CA ALA A 169 27.05 7.89 4.90
C ALA A 169 27.95 7.94 3.65
N ASP A 170 27.37 7.64 2.48
CA ASP A 170 27.97 7.80 1.16
C ASP A 170 27.93 9.24 0.63
N ILE A 171 27.41 10.22 1.38
CA ILE A 171 28.00 11.56 1.28
C ILE A 171 29.18 11.59 2.24
N SER A 172 30.23 10.83 1.88
CA SER A 172 31.58 11.15 2.32
C SER A 172 31.77 12.63 2.00
N PRO A 173 31.98 13.53 2.97
CA PRO A 173 32.45 14.86 2.63
C PRO A 173 33.74 14.62 1.86
N GLU A 174 33.70 14.88 0.55
CA GLU A 174 34.87 14.94 -0.30
C GLU A 174 35.97 15.62 0.52
N PRO A 175 37.13 14.96 0.75
CA PRO A 175 38.09 15.45 1.71
C PRO A 175 38.40 16.88 1.34
N ALA A 176 38.05 17.80 2.25
CA ALA A 176 38.35 19.20 2.13
C ALA A 176 39.82 19.27 1.78
N GLN A 177 40.10 19.67 0.53
CA GLN A 177 41.43 19.75 0.00
C GLN A 177 42.24 20.56 1.00
N THR A 178 43.27 19.93 1.54
CA THR A 178 44.32 20.57 2.32
C THR A 178 44.79 21.77 1.50
N ALA A 179 44.30 22.96 1.86
CA ALA A 179 44.83 24.20 1.36
C ALA A 179 46.23 24.34 1.97
N SER A 180 47.24 23.89 1.23
CA SER A 180 48.61 24.32 1.44
C SER A 180 48.59 25.85 1.35
N GLU A 181 48.78 26.54 2.47
CA GLU A 181 49.03 27.98 2.47
C GLU A 181 50.19 28.29 1.52
N PRO A 182 50.00 29.11 0.46
CA PRO A 182 51.11 29.77 -0.16
C PRO A 182 51.46 30.98 0.71
N LEU A 183 52.61 30.86 1.35
CA LEU A 183 53.38 31.94 1.95
C LEU A 183 53.50 33.11 0.94
N LEU A 184 52.99 34.27 1.35
CA LEU A 184 53.31 35.64 0.91
C LEU A 184 54.04 35.82 -0.45
N ALA A 185 53.29 36.32 -1.43
CA ALA A 185 53.83 37.25 -2.43
C ALA A 185 52.80 38.35 -2.69
N GLN A 186 53.08 39.54 -2.17
CA GLN A 186 52.43 40.78 -2.60
C GLN A 186 52.89 41.08 -4.03
N ALA A 187 51.96 41.31 -4.95
CA ALA A 187 52.23 42.09 -6.16
C ALA A 187 50.91 42.72 -6.68
N ASP A 188 50.90 44.05 -6.61
CA ASP A 188 50.14 45.02 -7.40
C ASP A 188 48.62 44.86 -7.65
N ARG A 189 47.89 45.85 -7.11
CA ARG A 189 46.58 46.26 -7.62
C ARG A 189 46.78 47.02 -8.93
N THR A 190 46.39 46.42 -10.05
CA THR A 190 46.07 47.16 -11.28
C THR A 190 44.57 47.01 -11.57
N PRO A 191 43.79 48.10 -11.65
CA PRO A 191 42.38 48.02 -11.98
C PRO A 191 42.21 47.92 -13.51
N GLY A 192 42.15 46.69 -14.02
CA GLY A 192 41.86 46.40 -15.42
C GLY A 192 40.55 45.64 -15.56
N ARG A 193 39.47 46.36 -15.84
CA ARG A 193 38.14 45.82 -16.17
C ARG A 193 38.20 45.09 -17.51
N THR A 194 38.01 43.77 -17.51
CA THR A 194 37.60 43.02 -18.72
C THR A 194 36.28 42.30 -18.43
N PRO A 195 35.27 42.42 -19.31
CA PRO A 195 33.99 41.76 -19.12
C PRO A 195 34.14 40.24 -19.23
N ALA A 196 33.38 39.53 -18.39
CA ALA A 196 33.26 38.09 -18.40
C ALA A 196 32.82 37.60 -19.79
N VAL A 197 33.73 36.94 -20.50
CA VAL A 197 33.39 36.09 -21.64
C VAL A 197 32.87 34.78 -21.05
N LEU A 198 31.56 34.60 -21.11
CA LEU A 198 30.93 33.31 -20.81
C LEU A 198 31.30 32.33 -21.95
N PRO A 199 31.66 31.06 -21.65
CA PRO A 199 31.82 30.06 -22.69
C PRO A 199 30.46 29.73 -23.31
N ASP A 200 30.39 29.76 -24.64
CA ASP A 200 29.27 29.26 -25.43
C ASP A 200 29.05 27.76 -25.16
N THR A 201 28.18 27.42 -24.22
CA THR A 201 27.70 26.04 -23.99
C THR A 201 26.31 25.82 -24.59
N ALA A 202 26.04 26.42 -25.75
CA ALA A 202 24.93 26.03 -26.60
C ALA A 202 25.45 25.07 -27.68
N GLY A 203 25.82 23.85 -27.28
CA GLY A 203 26.10 22.78 -28.23
C GLY A 203 24.85 22.45 -29.06
N PRO A 204 24.98 22.14 -30.36
CA PRO A 204 23.84 21.89 -31.23
C PRO A 204 23.00 20.73 -30.69
N LEU A 205 21.72 21.00 -30.42
CA LEU A 205 20.76 20.01 -29.99
C LEU A 205 20.79 18.80 -30.95
N PRO A 206 20.81 17.55 -30.45
CA PRO A 206 20.80 16.38 -31.30
C PRO A 206 19.46 16.29 -32.05
N LEU A 207 19.49 16.61 -33.34
CA LEU A 207 18.37 16.49 -34.30
C LEU A 207 17.73 15.08 -34.33
N PHE A 208 18.37 14.07 -33.74
CA PHE A 208 17.85 12.71 -33.62
C PHE A 208 16.55 12.63 -32.79
N ALA A 209 16.28 13.57 -31.88
CA ALA A 209 15.03 13.61 -31.12
C ALA A 209 13.80 13.93 -32.01
N LEU A 210 13.98 14.66 -33.11
CA LEU A 210 12.89 15.01 -34.04
C LEU A 210 12.53 13.87 -35.01
N ALA A 211 13.48 12.99 -35.32
CA ALA A 211 13.25 11.85 -36.20
C ALA A 211 12.29 10.80 -35.59
N GLY A 212 12.37 10.59 -34.26
CA GLY A 212 11.50 9.65 -33.55
C GLY A 212 10.02 10.06 -33.59
N LEU A 213 9.73 11.36 -33.46
CA LEU A 213 8.35 11.89 -33.48
C LEU A 213 7.69 11.71 -34.85
N LEU A 214 8.44 11.91 -35.95
CA LEU A 214 7.94 11.71 -37.32
C LEU A 214 7.64 10.23 -37.61
N SER A 215 8.42 9.30 -37.05
CA SER A 215 8.17 7.86 -37.23
C SER A 215 6.87 7.40 -36.55
N LEU A 216 6.51 7.98 -35.39
CA LEU A 216 5.26 7.67 -34.69
C LEU A 216 4.02 8.16 -35.46
N LEU A 217 4.09 9.36 -36.06
CA LEU A 217 2.99 9.90 -36.87
C LEU A 217 2.76 9.10 -38.16
N GLY A 218 3.82 8.59 -38.80
CA GLY A 218 3.71 7.75 -40.01
C GLY A 218 3.03 6.39 -39.74
N GLY A 219 3.31 5.75 -38.61
CA GLY A 219 2.72 4.45 -38.25
C GLY A 219 1.21 4.50 -38.02
N LEU A 220 0.70 5.61 -37.46
CA LEU A 220 -0.73 5.79 -37.19
C LEU A 220 -1.54 5.97 -38.50
N ALA A 221 -1.00 6.67 -39.50
CA ALA A 221 -1.67 6.88 -40.78
C ALA A 221 -1.83 5.59 -41.60
N PHE A 222 -0.85 4.69 -41.53
CA PHE A 222 -0.87 3.43 -42.30
C PHE A 222 -1.90 2.43 -41.76
N THR A 223 -2.08 2.38 -40.43
CA THR A 223 -3.04 1.47 -39.79
C THR A 223 -4.49 1.89 -40.01
N ILE A 224 -4.78 3.20 -40.04
CA ILE A 224 -6.12 3.71 -40.38
C ILE A 224 -6.46 3.41 -41.85
N ARG A 225 -5.53 3.61 -42.79
CA ARG A 225 -5.77 3.36 -44.22
C ARG A 225 -6.05 1.88 -44.52
N ARG A 226 -5.36 0.95 -43.86
CA ARG A 226 -5.61 -0.50 -44.01
C ARG A 226 -7.01 -0.92 -43.57
N ARG A 227 -7.56 -0.28 -42.53
CA ARG A 227 -8.92 -0.58 -42.04
C ARG A 227 -10.02 -0.09 -42.98
N PHE A 228 -9.78 0.99 -43.74
CA PHE A 228 -10.76 1.50 -44.70
C PHE A 228 -10.79 0.70 -46.01
N LEU A 229 -9.65 0.17 -46.47
CA LEU A 229 -9.59 -0.66 -47.69
C LEU A 229 -10.14 -2.08 -47.51
N ALA A 230 -10.26 -2.58 -46.28
CA ALA A 230 -10.86 -3.89 -45.98
C ALA A 230 -12.39 -3.83 -45.83
N ARG A 231 -13.01 -2.66 -46.02
CA ARG A 231 -14.46 -2.41 -45.88
C ARG A 231 -15.13 -1.89 -47.16
N ALA A 232 -14.42 -1.92 -48.29
CA ALA A 232 -14.95 -1.63 -49.63
C ALA A 232 -15.00 -2.92 -50.46
#